data_AF-A0A7X0CBF6-F1
#
_entry.id   AF-A0A7X0CBF6-F1
#
_cell.length_a   1.000
_cell.length_b   1.000
_cell.length_c   1.000
_cell.angle_alpha   90.00
_cell.angle_beta   90.00
_cell.angle_gamma   90.00
#
_symmetry.space_group_name_H-M   'P 1'
#
loop_
_entity.id
_entity.type
_entity.pdbx_description
1 polymer ?
#
loop_
_entity_poly.entity_id
_entity_poly.type
_entity_poly.pdbx_seq_one_letter_code
_entity_poly.pdbx_strand_id
1 'polypeptide(L)'
;MARHYELTAPPDGLAADLGPGGERVELLLKGLTRVGEPARGALPALAGALPVRALSRVPACLMDRVDPRWLAGLERRRNDARAALLAAGRDAHLELGEHVAMLLATPLLEPADPDDADARAASGAILWLVGTLVATTLAGDGDDLLAILLGQGWWPVGPVDGAFLVAPVATARTGARTGPGTQAGTQAGTQAGTQAGTQAGTQAGTGAGHG
;
A
#
# COMPACT_ATOMS: atom_id res chain seq x y z
N MET A 1 12.55 10.40 -22.74
CA MET A 1 12.22 9.01 -22.39
C MET A 1 11.00 9.02 -21.51
N ALA A 2 9.83 8.63 -22.05
CA ALA A 2 8.57 8.62 -21.32
C ALA A 2 8.56 7.45 -20.33
N ARG A 3 8.20 7.72 -19.06
CA ARG A 3 8.01 6.70 -18.03
C ARG A 3 6.73 5.93 -18.35
N HIS A 4 6.87 4.69 -18.81
CA HIS A 4 5.76 3.84 -19.22
C HIS A 4 5.20 3.03 -18.02
N TYR A 5 3.86 2.97 -17.92
CA TYR A 5 3.04 2.05 -17.10
C TYR A 5 2.80 2.32 -15.61
N GLU A 6 2.79 3.57 -15.14
CA GLU A 6 2.17 3.88 -13.83
C GLU A 6 0.66 4.08 -14.00
N LEU A 7 -0.12 3.03 -13.75
CA LEU A 7 -1.56 3.16 -13.56
C LEU A 7 -1.82 3.88 -12.23
N THR A 8 -2.53 4.99 -12.27
CA THR A 8 -2.92 5.78 -11.08
C THR A 8 -4.38 5.53 -10.68
N ALA A 9 -5.12 4.80 -11.50
CA ALA A 9 -6.50 4.39 -11.28
C ALA A 9 -6.78 3.11 -12.08
N PRO A 10 -7.82 2.32 -11.71
CA PRO A 10 -8.28 1.21 -12.56
C PRO A 10 -8.62 1.70 -13.98
N PRO A 11 -8.30 0.92 -15.03
CA PRO A 11 -8.64 1.29 -16.40
C PRO A 11 -10.15 1.33 -16.60
N ASP A 12 -10.59 2.22 -17.49
CA ASP A 12 -12.01 2.31 -17.87
C ASP A 12 -12.48 0.98 -18.47
N GLY A 13 -13.67 0.52 -18.05
CA GLY A 13 -14.24 -0.74 -18.53
C GLY A 13 -13.76 -1.99 -17.78
N LEU A 14 -12.82 -1.87 -16.82
CA LEU A 14 -12.30 -3.01 -16.06
C LEU A 14 -13.42 -3.86 -15.44
N ALA A 15 -14.44 -3.22 -14.86
CA ALA A 15 -15.56 -3.94 -14.26
C ALA A 15 -16.30 -4.85 -15.26
N ALA A 16 -16.47 -4.39 -16.50
CA ALA A 16 -17.09 -5.16 -17.56
C ALA A 16 -16.18 -6.30 -18.02
N ASP A 17 -14.88 -6.02 -18.19
CA ASP A 17 -13.87 -7.00 -18.61
C ASP A 17 -13.69 -8.13 -17.59
N LEU A 18 -13.84 -7.82 -16.30
CA LEU A 18 -13.79 -8.81 -15.24
C LEU A 18 -15.07 -9.65 -15.13
N GLY A 19 -16.21 -9.17 -15.64
CA GLY A 19 -17.50 -9.87 -15.55
C GLY A 19 -18.08 -9.90 -14.12
N PRO A 20 -18.77 -10.98 -13.70
CA PRO A 20 -19.39 -11.06 -12.38
C PRO A 20 -18.39 -10.79 -11.24
N GLY A 21 -18.70 -9.83 -10.36
CA GLY A 21 -17.81 -9.37 -9.29
C GLY A 21 -16.86 -8.24 -9.69
N GLY A 22 -16.78 -7.88 -10.98
CA GLY A 22 -15.89 -6.85 -11.52
C GLY A 22 -16.12 -5.46 -10.93
N GLU A 23 -17.37 -5.04 -10.72
CA GLU A 23 -17.69 -3.74 -10.09
C GLU A 23 -17.10 -3.63 -8.68
N ARG A 24 -17.16 -4.72 -7.90
CA ARG A 24 -16.61 -4.75 -6.54
C ARG A 24 -15.08 -4.73 -6.55
N VAL A 25 -14.46 -5.45 -7.48
CA VAL A 25 -13.00 -5.39 -7.68
C VAL A 25 -12.58 -3.97 -8.08
N GLU A 26 -13.29 -3.32 -8.99
CA GLU A 26 -12.99 -1.95 -9.40
C GLU A 26 -13.11 -0.96 -8.23
N LEU A 27 -14.16 -1.08 -7.40
CA LEU A 27 -14.33 -0.27 -6.19
C LEU A 27 -13.20 -0.49 -5.18
N LEU A 28 -12.79 -1.74 -4.96
CA LEU A 28 -11.64 -2.09 -4.12
C LEU A 28 -10.37 -1.40 -4.62
N LEU A 29 -10.10 -1.49 -5.93
CA LEU A 29 -8.89 -0.93 -6.54
C LEU A 29 -8.89 0.60 -6.54
N LYS A 30 -10.06 1.25 -6.70
CA LYS A 30 -10.22 2.70 -6.50
C LYS A 30 -9.88 3.12 -5.07
N GLY A 31 -10.15 2.26 -4.08
CA GLY A 31 -9.75 2.48 -2.69
C GLY A 31 -8.25 2.52 -2.47
N LEU A 32 -7.49 1.65 -3.16
CA LEU A 32 -6.03 1.62 -3.10
C LEU A 32 -5.38 2.92 -3.61
N THR A 33 -5.95 3.49 -4.67
CA THR A 33 -5.43 4.70 -5.29
C THR A 33 -5.94 5.99 -4.66
N ARG A 34 -6.81 5.88 -3.65
CA ARG A 34 -7.38 7.05 -2.97
C ARG A 34 -6.29 7.90 -2.32
N VAL A 35 -6.42 9.21 -2.49
CA VAL A 35 -5.54 10.21 -1.88
C VAL A 35 -6.28 10.89 -0.73
N GLY A 36 -5.60 11.06 0.41
CA GLY A 36 -6.15 11.70 1.61
C GLY A 36 -6.38 10.72 2.77
N GLU A 37 -6.58 11.26 3.98
CA GLU A 37 -6.98 10.45 5.12
C GLU A 37 -8.43 9.96 4.95
N PRO A 38 -8.70 8.66 5.17
CA PRO A 38 -10.06 8.17 5.21
C PRO A 38 -10.81 8.78 6.40
N ALA A 39 -12.08 9.11 6.22
CA ALA A 39 -12.90 9.66 7.29
C ALA A 39 -13.00 8.66 8.46
N ARG A 40 -12.62 9.07 9.68
CA ARG A 40 -12.66 8.18 10.87
C ARG A 40 -14.07 7.68 11.21
N GLY A 41 -15.11 8.44 10.86
CA GLY A 41 -16.51 8.01 10.99
C GLY A 41 -16.95 6.97 9.95
N ALA A 42 -16.08 6.62 8.99
CA ALA A 42 -16.37 5.65 7.95
C ALA A 42 -15.90 4.23 8.29
N LEU A 43 -15.35 3.97 9.48
CA LEU A 43 -14.99 2.60 9.86
C LEU A 43 -16.26 1.75 9.97
N PRO A 44 -16.47 0.74 9.10
CA PRO A 44 -17.62 -0.13 9.21
C PRO A 44 -17.55 -0.88 10.54
N ALA A 45 -18.70 -1.01 11.21
CA ALA A 45 -18.81 -1.91 12.33
C ALA A 45 -18.55 -3.33 11.80
N LEU A 46 -17.40 -3.92 12.12
CA LEU A 46 -17.13 -5.31 11.84
C LEU A 46 -18.08 -6.14 12.73
N ALA A 47 -19.11 -6.72 12.13
CA ALA A 47 -20.17 -7.43 12.84
C ALA A 47 -19.58 -8.56 13.70
N GLY A 48 -19.78 -8.50 15.02
CA GLY A 48 -19.28 -9.51 15.97
C GLY A 48 -17.75 -9.55 16.16
N ALA A 49 -17.02 -8.61 15.57
CA ALA A 49 -15.56 -8.60 15.63
C ALA A 49 -15.03 -7.76 16.80
N LEU A 50 -13.75 -8.00 17.10
CA LEU A 50 -12.93 -7.25 18.03
C LEU A 50 -13.08 -5.73 17.82
N PRO A 51 -12.88 -4.91 18.87
CA PRO A 51 -12.86 -3.45 18.73
C PRO A 51 -11.90 -3.02 17.63
N VAL A 52 -12.39 -2.22 16.68
CA VAL A 52 -11.59 -1.69 15.58
C VAL A 52 -10.76 -0.52 16.06
N ARG A 53 -9.46 -0.54 15.80
CA ARG A 53 -8.54 0.55 16.14
C ARG A 53 -7.76 1.00 14.92
N ALA A 54 -7.87 2.30 14.63
CA ALA A 54 -7.07 2.94 13.60
C ALA A 54 -5.66 3.26 14.13
N LEU A 55 -4.64 2.82 13.39
CA LEU A 55 -3.26 3.20 13.58
C LEU A 55 -2.91 4.34 12.62
N SER A 56 -2.04 5.24 13.06
CA SER A 56 -1.44 6.26 12.20
C SER A 56 -0.26 5.74 11.39
N ARG A 57 0.30 4.58 11.77
CA ARG A 57 1.38 3.87 11.06
C ARG A 57 1.36 2.39 11.43
N VAL A 58 1.80 1.54 10.51
CA VAL A 58 1.94 0.09 10.72
C VAL A 58 3.42 -0.25 10.93
N PRO A 59 3.88 -0.55 12.16
CA PRO A 59 5.24 -0.99 12.39
C PRO A 59 5.43 -2.45 11.96
N ALA A 60 6.60 -2.81 11.43
CA ALA A 60 6.89 -4.16 10.93
C ALA A 60 6.67 -5.25 11.99
N CYS A 61 7.14 -5.01 13.22
CA CYS A 61 6.99 -5.95 14.35
C CYS A 61 5.53 -6.27 14.72
N LEU A 62 4.56 -5.47 14.26
CA LEU A 62 3.16 -5.73 14.49
C LEU A 62 2.62 -6.80 13.55
N MET A 63 3.24 -7.01 12.38
CA MET A 63 2.89 -8.10 11.46
C MET A 63 3.12 -9.47 12.11
N ASP A 64 4.17 -9.62 12.92
CA ASP A 64 4.48 -10.86 13.64
C ASP A 64 3.44 -11.21 14.73
N ARG A 65 2.60 -10.24 15.10
CA ARG A 65 1.59 -10.39 16.15
C ARG A 65 0.18 -10.56 15.60
N VAL A 66 0.01 -10.52 14.28
CA VAL A 66 -1.28 -10.78 13.64
C VAL A 66 -1.69 -12.22 13.93
N ASP A 67 -2.95 -12.42 14.33
CA ASP A 67 -3.46 -13.74 14.67
C ASP A 67 -3.24 -14.75 13.51
N PRO A 68 -2.42 -15.80 13.70
CA PRO A 68 -2.11 -16.75 12.63
C PRO A 68 -3.33 -17.54 12.18
N ARG A 69 -4.38 -17.69 13.00
CA ARG A 69 -5.63 -18.36 12.61
C ARG A 69 -6.41 -17.52 11.62
N TRP A 70 -6.37 -16.19 11.76
CA TRP A 70 -6.98 -15.27 10.81
C TRP A 70 -6.26 -15.33 9.46
N LEU A 71 -4.92 -15.29 9.46
CA LEU A 71 -4.11 -15.44 8.25
C LEU A 71 -4.37 -16.78 7.56
N ALA A 72 -4.42 -17.89 8.30
CA ALA A 72 -4.75 -19.21 7.76
C ALA A 72 -6.18 -19.27 7.20
N GLY A 73 -7.12 -18.51 7.79
CA GLY A 73 -8.48 -18.36 7.27
C GLY A 73 -8.52 -17.63 5.93
N LEU A 74 -7.80 -16.51 5.82
CA LEU A 74 -7.66 -15.78 4.57
C LEU A 74 -7.00 -16.62 3.48
N GLU A 75 -5.94 -17.36 3.80
CA GLU A 75 -5.26 -18.23 2.85
C GLU A 75 -6.19 -19.34 2.34
N ARG A 76 -7.00 -19.96 3.22
CA ARG A 76 -8.03 -20.92 2.78
C ARG A 76 -9.05 -20.27 1.84
N ARG A 77 -9.60 -19.12 2.22
CA ARG A 77 -10.57 -18.37 1.39
C ARG A 77 -10.00 -18.00 0.03
N ARG A 78 -8.73 -17.57 -0.01
CA ARG A 78 -8.02 -17.30 -1.26
C ARG A 78 -7.97 -18.54 -2.14
N ASN A 79 -7.55 -19.67 -1.59
CA ASN A 79 -7.42 -20.92 -2.33
C ASN A 79 -8.77 -21.43 -2.83
N ASP A 80 -9.81 -21.37 -2.00
CA ASP A 80 -11.18 -21.74 -2.37
C ASP A 80 -11.71 -20.84 -3.50
N ALA A 81 -11.50 -19.52 -3.40
CA ALA A 81 -11.91 -18.56 -4.43
C ALA A 81 -11.20 -18.81 -5.77
N ARG A 82 -9.88 -19.04 -5.75
CA ARG A 82 -9.12 -19.37 -6.96
C ARG A 82 -9.60 -20.69 -7.58
N ALA A 83 -9.84 -21.71 -6.76
CA ALA A 83 -10.37 -22.99 -7.21
C ALA A 83 -11.77 -22.84 -7.85
N ALA A 84 -12.65 -22.03 -7.25
CA ALA A 84 -13.97 -21.75 -7.78
C ALA A 84 -13.91 -20.99 -9.12
N LEU A 85 -13.04 -19.99 -9.25
CA LEU A 85 -12.83 -19.25 -10.50
C LEU A 85 -12.27 -20.15 -11.61
N LEU A 86 -11.31 -21.03 -11.29
CA LEU A 86 -10.81 -22.03 -12.24
C LEU A 86 -11.92 -23.00 -12.67
N ALA A 87 -12.70 -23.53 -11.74
CA ALA A 87 -13.82 -24.42 -12.05
C ALA A 87 -14.88 -23.75 -12.94
N ALA A 88 -15.01 -22.41 -12.85
CA ALA A 88 -15.89 -21.60 -13.68
C ALA A 88 -15.26 -21.17 -15.02
N GLY A 89 -14.01 -21.54 -15.32
CA GLY A 89 -13.29 -21.10 -16.53
C GLY A 89 -12.97 -19.60 -16.55
N ARG A 90 -12.73 -19.01 -15.38
CA ARG A 90 -12.48 -17.57 -15.19
C ARG A 90 -11.05 -17.25 -14.76
N ASP A 91 -10.10 -18.12 -15.08
CA ASP A 91 -8.67 -17.95 -14.82
C ASP A 91 -8.11 -16.67 -15.45
N ALA A 92 -8.43 -16.38 -16.71
CA ALA A 92 -7.98 -15.15 -17.38
C ALA A 92 -8.52 -13.86 -16.71
N HIS A 93 -9.73 -13.91 -16.15
CA HIS A 93 -10.31 -12.77 -15.44
C HIS A 93 -9.61 -12.53 -14.10
N LEU A 94 -9.27 -13.62 -13.40
CA LEU A 94 -8.48 -13.55 -12.18
C LEU A 94 -7.08 -12.99 -12.46
N GLU A 95 -6.41 -13.48 -13.51
CA GLU A 95 -5.09 -13.00 -13.91
C GLU A 95 -5.11 -11.50 -14.24
N LEU A 96 -6.10 -11.06 -15.02
CA LEU A 96 -6.30 -9.63 -15.32
C LEU A 96 -6.48 -8.81 -14.03
N GLY A 97 -7.35 -9.27 -13.13
CA GLY A 97 -7.59 -8.62 -11.84
C GLY A 97 -6.34 -8.52 -10.97
N GLU A 98 -5.61 -9.63 -10.78
CA GLU A 98 -4.36 -9.67 -10.01
C GLU A 98 -3.28 -8.79 -10.66
N HIS A 99 -3.19 -8.77 -12.00
CA HIS A 99 -2.23 -7.96 -12.74
C HIS A 99 -2.48 -6.45 -12.57
N VAL A 100 -3.72 -6.00 -12.78
CA VAL A 100 -4.07 -4.59 -12.57
C VAL A 100 -3.84 -4.19 -11.11
N ALA A 101 -4.19 -5.08 -10.17
CA ALA A 101 -3.97 -4.83 -8.76
C ALA A 101 -2.49 -4.68 -8.40
N MET A 102 -1.62 -5.53 -8.97
CA MET A 102 -0.17 -5.40 -8.84
C MET A 102 0.34 -4.05 -9.37
N LEU A 103 -0.12 -3.61 -10.55
CA LEU A 103 0.28 -2.32 -11.11
C LEU A 103 -0.15 -1.15 -10.21
N LEU A 104 -1.36 -1.19 -9.65
CA LEU A 104 -1.87 -0.15 -8.76
C LEU A 104 -1.25 -0.19 -7.35
N ALA A 105 -0.83 -1.37 -6.89
CA ALA A 105 -0.15 -1.53 -5.62
C ALA A 105 1.34 -1.16 -5.70
N THR A 106 1.95 -1.19 -6.89
CA THR A 106 3.38 -0.92 -7.08
C THR A 106 3.85 0.42 -6.47
N PRO A 107 3.12 1.54 -6.61
CA PRO A 107 3.48 2.80 -5.95
C PRO A 107 3.36 2.79 -4.42
N LEU A 108 2.68 1.78 -3.85
CA LEU A 108 2.57 1.57 -2.40
C LEU A 108 3.77 0.80 -1.84
N LEU A 109 4.51 0.10 -2.71
CA LEU A 109 5.66 -0.70 -2.31
C LEU A 109 6.85 0.23 -2.05
N GLU A 110 7.59 -0.04 -0.99
CA GLU A 110 8.80 0.70 -0.73
C GLU A 110 9.90 0.21 -1.68
N PRO A 111 10.63 1.13 -2.35
CA PRO A 111 11.76 0.74 -3.17
C PRO A 111 12.76 0.02 -2.26
N ALA A 112 12.86 -1.29 -2.43
CA ALA A 112 13.63 -2.13 -1.56
C ALA A 112 15.10 -1.72 -1.65
N ASP A 113 15.61 -1.10 -0.58
CA ASP A 113 17.00 -1.32 -0.23
C ASP A 113 17.17 -2.85 -0.08
N PRO A 114 18.09 -3.48 -0.82
CA PRO A 114 18.26 -4.92 -0.72
C PRO A 114 18.64 -5.40 0.69
N ASP A 115 18.99 -4.50 1.60
CA ASP A 115 19.29 -4.83 2.99
C ASP A 115 18.09 -4.57 3.94
N ASP A 116 16.99 -3.99 3.45
CA ASP A 116 15.78 -3.74 4.24
C ASP A 116 14.78 -4.91 4.10
N ALA A 117 14.95 -5.91 4.96
CA ALA A 117 14.07 -7.08 5.01
C ALA A 117 12.62 -6.74 5.41
N ASP A 118 12.44 -5.71 6.24
CA ASP A 118 11.12 -5.30 6.74
C ASP A 118 10.30 -4.64 5.62
N ALA A 119 10.93 -3.77 4.82
CA ALA A 119 10.30 -3.15 3.65
C ALA A 119 9.85 -4.20 2.62
N ARG A 120 10.66 -5.25 2.41
CA ARG A 120 10.28 -6.38 1.53
C ARG A 120 9.12 -7.19 2.10
N ALA A 121 9.16 -7.52 3.39
CA ALA A 121 8.10 -8.27 4.04
C ALA A 121 6.77 -7.51 4.00
N ALA A 122 6.80 -6.19 4.26
CA ALA A 122 5.63 -5.32 4.15
C ALA A 122 5.10 -5.26 2.71
N SER A 123 5.97 -5.09 1.72
CA SER A 123 5.60 -5.07 0.30
C SER A 123 4.97 -6.40 -0.15
N GLY A 124 5.54 -7.54 0.30
CA GLY A 124 4.98 -8.86 0.06
C GLY A 124 3.61 -9.06 0.71
N ALA A 125 3.44 -8.60 1.96
CA ALA A 125 2.16 -8.65 2.66
C ALA A 125 1.10 -7.80 1.95
N ILE A 126 1.48 -6.63 1.42
CA ILE A 126 0.58 -5.77 0.64
C ILE A 126 0.08 -6.50 -0.60
N LEU A 127 0.99 -7.02 -1.41
CA LEU A 127 0.63 -7.74 -2.64
C LEU A 127 -0.19 -9.00 -2.36
N TRP A 128 0.17 -9.76 -1.33
CA TRP A 128 -0.57 -10.96 -0.93
C TRP A 128 -2.00 -10.64 -0.50
N LEU A 129 -2.21 -9.61 0.32
CA LEU A 129 -3.54 -9.24 0.79
C LEU A 129 -4.39 -8.70 -0.35
N VAL A 130 -3.84 -7.80 -1.18
CA VAL A 130 -4.57 -7.26 -2.34
C VAL A 130 -4.99 -8.38 -3.29
N GLY A 131 -4.09 -9.31 -3.64
CA GLY A 131 -4.43 -10.46 -4.49
C GLY A 131 -5.50 -11.36 -3.86
N THR A 132 -5.43 -11.58 -2.55
CA THR A 132 -6.46 -12.32 -1.80
C THR A 132 -7.83 -11.67 -1.92
N LEU A 133 -7.91 -10.35 -1.73
CA LEU A 133 -9.18 -9.64 -1.81
C LEU A 133 -9.72 -9.58 -3.24
N VAL A 134 -8.86 -9.43 -4.25
CA VAL A 134 -9.29 -9.52 -5.66
C VAL A 134 -9.91 -10.89 -5.95
N ALA A 135 -9.22 -11.97 -5.61
CA ALA A 135 -9.70 -13.34 -5.86
C ALA A 135 -11.05 -13.60 -5.18
N THR A 136 -11.16 -13.29 -3.88
CA THR A 136 -12.39 -13.51 -3.09
C THR A 136 -13.55 -12.64 -3.55
N THR A 137 -13.30 -11.37 -3.84
CA THR A 137 -14.31 -10.43 -4.36
C THR A 137 -14.82 -10.86 -5.74
N LEU A 138 -13.93 -11.32 -6.61
CA LEU A 138 -14.27 -11.77 -7.96
C LEU A 138 -15.04 -13.10 -7.96
N ALA A 139 -14.71 -14.00 -7.03
CA ALA A 139 -15.45 -15.22 -6.78
C ALA A 139 -16.82 -14.98 -6.11
N GLY A 140 -17.04 -13.79 -5.55
CA GLY A 140 -18.27 -13.41 -4.88
C GLY A 140 -18.42 -14.02 -3.49
N ASP A 141 -17.31 -14.23 -2.79
CA ASP A 141 -17.29 -14.63 -1.40
C ASP A 141 -18.04 -13.61 -0.53
N GLY A 142 -18.97 -14.07 0.31
CA GLY A 142 -20.00 -13.22 0.94
C GLY A 142 -19.50 -12.33 2.09
N ASP A 143 -18.23 -12.45 2.49
CA ASP A 143 -17.60 -11.59 3.48
C ASP A 143 -16.66 -10.58 2.80
N ASP A 144 -17.31 -9.51 2.30
CA ASP A 144 -16.70 -8.37 1.60
C ASP A 144 -16.14 -7.30 2.56
N LEU A 145 -16.11 -7.53 3.88
CA LEU A 145 -15.76 -6.48 4.86
C LEU A 145 -14.36 -5.91 4.65
N LEU A 146 -13.38 -6.77 4.34
CA LEU A 146 -12.00 -6.33 4.07
C LEU A 146 -11.89 -5.57 2.74
N ALA A 147 -12.66 -6.00 1.73
CA ALA A 147 -12.74 -5.31 0.45
C ALA A 147 -13.39 -3.92 0.60
N ILE A 148 -14.44 -3.80 1.42
CA ILE A 148 -15.10 -2.54 1.75
C ILE A 148 -14.15 -1.60 2.50
N LEU A 149 -13.42 -2.10 3.50
CA LEU A 149 -12.41 -1.31 4.21
C LEU A 149 -11.38 -0.74 3.23
N LEU A 150 -10.84 -1.60 2.37
CA LEU A 150 -9.84 -1.19 1.39
C LEU A 150 -10.41 -0.17 0.38
N GLY A 151 -11.63 -0.41 -0.13
CA GLY A 151 -12.39 0.50 -0.98
C GLY A 151 -12.62 1.88 -0.35
N GLN A 152 -12.72 1.94 0.99
CA GLN A 152 -12.86 3.18 1.73
C GLN A 152 -11.52 3.88 2.03
N GLY A 153 -10.39 3.24 1.75
CA GLY A 153 -9.04 3.75 2.01
C GLY A 153 -8.42 3.27 3.31
N TRP A 154 -8.98 2.23 3.93
CA TRP A 154 -8.45 1.58 5.12
C TRP A 154 -7.72 0.28 4.77
N TRP A 155 -6.44 0.21 5.11
CA TRP A 155 -5.63 -1.00 5.09
C TRP A 155 -6.00 -1.91 6.28
N PRO A 156 -6.51 -3.14 6.04
CA PRO A 156 -6.79 -4.08 7.11
C PRO A 156 -5.51 -4.79 7.53
N VAL A 157 -4.98 -4.43 8.71
CA VAL A 157 -3.80 -5.09 9.26
C VAL A 157 -4.15 -6.46 9.82
N GLY A 158 -5.29 -6.56 10.51
CA GLY A 158 -5.79 -7.80 11.08
C GLY A 158 -5.93 -7.80 12.60
N PRO A 159 -6.36 -8.92 13.19
CA PRO A 159 -6.51 -9.09 14.64
C PRO A 159 -5.16 -9.11 15.34
N VAL A 160 -4.99 -8.26 16.36
CA VAL A 160 -3.81 -8.21 17.21
C VAL A 160 -4.26 -7.90 18.64
N ASP A 161 -3.84 -8.71 19.62
CA ASP A 161 -4.12 -8.52 21.06
C ASP A 161 -5.58 -8.17 21.39
N GLY A 162 -6.55 -8.83 20.73
CA GLY A 162 -7.98 -8.60 20.98
C GLY A 162 -8.55 -7.30 20.38
N ALA A 163 -7.87 -6.68 19.43
CA ALA A 163 -8.39 -5.60 18.60
C ALA A 163 -8.19 -5.90 17.11
N PHE A 164 -9.09 -5.43 16.24
CA PHE A 164 -8.86 -5.46 14.80
C PHE A 164 -8.17 -4.16 14.39
N LEU A 165 -6.95 -4.25 13.88
CA LEU A 165 -6.16 -3.08 13.53
C LEU A 165 -6.34 -2.71 12.06
N VAL A 166 -6.51 -1.42 11.83
CA VAL A 166 -6.58 -0.81 10.49
C VAL A 166 -5.67 0.39 10.42
N ALA A 167 -5.21 0.77 9.23
CA ALA A 167 -4.43 1.98 9.02
C ALA A 167 -4.87 2.66 7.71
N PRO A 168 -4.70 3.98 7.54
CA PRO A 168 -4.89 4.58 6.22
C PRO A 168 -4.00 3.92 5.18
N VAL A 169 -4.50 3.63 3.98
CA VAL A 169 -3.69 3.03 2.89
C VAL A 169 -2.43 3.86 2.63
N ALA A 170 -2.51 5.19 2.73
CA ALA A 170 -1.36 6.10 2.61
C ALA A 170 -0.25 5.84 3.65
N THR A 171 -0.60 5.39 4.85
CA THR A 171 0.37 5.13 5.93
C THR A 171 1.02 3.75 5.81
N ALA A 172 0.36 2.81 5.14
CA ALA A 172 0.99 1.56 4.69
C ALA A 172 2.10 1.86 3.65
N ARG A 173 1.99 2.95 2.87
CA ARG A 173 3.02 3.40 1.90
C ARG A 173 4.31 3.93 2.53
N THR A 174 4.32 4.18 3.84
CA THR A 174 5.39 4.95 4.53
C THR A 174 5.95 4.22 5.75
N GLY A 175 5.78 2.90 5.79
CA GLY A 175 6.19 2.01 6.87
C GLY A 175 7.66 2.07 7.26
N ALA A 176 8.60 2.46 6.39
CA ALA A 176 10.05 2.45 6.64
C ALA A 176 10.80 3.78 6.47
N ARG A 177 10.14 4.95 6.38
CA ARG A 177 10.86 6.26 6.43
C ARG A 177 11.27 6.72 7.83
N THR A 178 11.72 5.81 8.70
CA THR A 178 12.43 6.20 9.94
C THR A 178 13.80 5.56 10.01
N GLY A 179 14.68 5.99 9.10
CA GLY A 179 16.09 6.17 9.42
C GLY A 179 16.36 7.65 9.73
N PRO A 180 17.32 8.00 10.62
CA PRO A 180 17.60 9.38 11.03
C PRO A 180 18.21 10.27 9.93
N GLY A 181 18.20 9.84 8.66
CA GLY A 181 18.92 10.51 7.56
C GLY A 181 18.27 11.78 7.01
N THR A 182 16.97 11.99 7.20
CA THR A 182 16.28 13.10 6.51
C THR A 182 16.50 14.47 7.18
N GLN A 183 16.78 14.53 8.50
CA GLN A 183 17.19 15.79 9.14
C GLN A 183 18.69 16.08 8.97
N ALA A 184 19.54 15.05 8.86
CA ALA A 184 20.98 15.22 8.65
C ALA A 184 21.31 15.76 7.24
N GLY A 185 20.61 15.29 6.20
CA GLY A 185 20.86 15.73 4.82
C GLY A 185 20.53 17.20 4.55
N THR A 186 19.46 17.72 5.16
CA THR A 186 19.07 19.13 4.98
C THR A 186 20.01 20.05 5.74
N GLN A 187 20.43 19.70 6.96
CA GLN A 187 21.40 20.53 7.72
C GLN A 187 22.80 20.49 7.11
N ALA A 188 23.29 19.32 6.66
CA ALA A 188 24.62 19.20 6.05
C ALA A 188 24.70 19.91 4.69
N GLY A 189 23.65 19.81 3.86
CA GLY A 189 23.59 20.50 2.56
C GLY A 189 23.54 22.02 2.69
N THR A 190 22.80 22.55 3.67
CA THR A 190 22.74 24.00 3.90
C THR A 190 24.06 24.53 4.48
N GLN A 191 24.68 23.85 5.46
CA GLN A 191 25.95 24.32 6.01
C GLN A 191 27.12 24.24 5.03
N ALA A 192 27.23 23.16 4.24
CA ALA A 192 28.28 23.04 3.22
C ALA A 192 28.11 24.06 2.09
N GLY A 193 26.86 24.31 1.66
CA GLY A 193 26.56 25.31 0.62
C GLY A 193 26.86 26.75 1.07
N THR A 194 26.55 27.10 2.32
CA THR A 194 26.83 28.45 2.85
C THR A 194 28.33 28.68 3.09
N GLN A 195 29.09 27.68 3.53
CA GLN A 195 30.54 27.83 3.72
C GLN A 195 31.31 27.90 2.39
N ALA A 196 30.95 27.05 1.41
CA ALA A 196 31.59 27.08 0.09
C ALA A 196 31.27 28.38 -0.69
N GLY A 197 30.03 28.87 -0.60
CA GLY A 197 29.63 30.14 -1.24
C GLY A 197 30.33 31.36 -0.67
N THR A 198 30.57 31.39 0.64
CA THR A 198 31.23 32.53 1.31
C THR A 198 32.74 32.58 1.05
N GLN A 199 33.40 31.43 0.96
CA GLN A 199 34.84 31.39 0.64
C GLN A 199 35.13 31.70 -0.83
N ALA A 200 34.30 31.23 -1.77
CA ALA A 200 34.45 31.53 -3.19
C ALA A 200 34.18 33.01 -3.51
N GLY A 201 33.19 33.63 -2.85
CA GLY A 201 32.87 35.05 -3.05
C GLY A 201 33.95 36.01 -2.52
N THR A 202 34.69 35.63 -1.48
CA THR A 202 35.70 36.51 -0.87
C THR A 202 37.03 36.49 -1.64
N GLN A 203 37.41 35.37 -2.27
CA GLN A 203 38.65 35.30 -3.06
C GLN A 203 38.53 35.91 -4.47
N ALA A 204 37.32 35.96 -5.06
CA ALA A 204 37.11 36.59 -6.36
C ALA A 204 37.03 38.14 -6.30
N GLY A 205 36.85 38.71 -5.10
CA GLY A 205 36.63 40.16 -4.92
C GLY A 205 37.89 41.02 -4.71
N THR A 206 39.05 40.43 -4.42
CA THR A 206 40.27 41.19 -4.05
C THR A 206 41.37 41.24 -5.13
N GLY A 207 41.10 40.78 -6.36
CA GLY A 207 42.09 40.78 -7.46
C GLY A 207 41.87 41.81 -8.57
N ALA A 208 40.72 42.51 -8.60
CA ALA A 208 40.37 43.44 -9.68
C ALA A 208 40.25 44.87 -9.15
N GLY A 209 41.37 45.46 -8.79
CA GLY A 209 41.47 46.87 -8.47
C GLY A 209 42.87 47.22 -8.02
N HIS A 210 43.51 48.11 -8.78
CA HIS A 210 44.83 48.76 -8.59
C HIS A 210 45.97 48.11 -9.38
N GLY A 211 46.34 48.79 -10.47
CA GLY A 211 47.55 48.56 -11.25
C GLY A 211 47.31 48.79 -12.74
#